data_AF-A0A8T4ELV4-F1
#
_entry.id   AF-A0A8T4ELV4-F1
#
_cell.length_a   1.000
_cell.length_b   1.000
_cell.length_c   1.000
_cell.angle_alpha   90.00
_cell.angle_beta   90.00
_cell.angle_gamma   90.00
#
_symmetry.space_group_name_H-M   'P 1'
#
loop_
_entity.id
_entity.type
_entity.pdbx_description
1 polymer ?
#
loop_
_entity_poly.entity_id
_entity_poly.type
_entity_poly.pdbx_seq_one_letter_code
_entity_poly.pdbx_strand_id
1 'polypeptide(L)'
;MTYANKKNMTPGELGHGFERDVRGVFESNGYVKVDQNKWMKNYDFDKDKAMKREYDLVMFKPKTKQFYIIECKAHFRDRHVGVKQVAEFYHKLENNNGRSAIRLMVTDTGYTRKAIRYAQKRGIRLVNGKQLKQMRNNGRGMIAQAASRMFSAGLEGIVKSLAKSYTTK
;
A
#
# COMPACT_ATOMS: atom_id res chain seq x y z
N MET A 1 -7.92 -11.31 8.91
CA MET A 1 -9.32 -10.86 8.71
C MET A 1 -9.56 -10.63 7.24
N THR A 2 -10.25 -11.54 6.59
CA THR A 2 -10.85 -11.30 5.28
C THR A 2 -12.01 -10.32 5.48
N TYR A 3 -12.00 -9.22 4.76
CA TYR A 3 -13.02 -8.17 4.79
C TYR A 3 -14.36 -8.61 4.13
N ALA A 4 -14.67 -9.90 4.27
CA ALA A 4 -15.70 -10.61 3.52
C ALA A 4 -17.12 -10.35 4.06
N ASN A 5 -17.26 -9.74 5.24
CA ASN A 5 -18.57 -9.51 5.86
C ASN A 5 -18.83 -8.02 6.16
N LYS A 6 -18.67 -7.17 5.13
CA LYS A 6 -18.81 -5.70 5.21
C LYS A 6 -20.15 -5.23 5.75
N LYS A 7 -21.21 -6.03 5.62
CA LYS A 7 -22.60 -5.63 5.94
C LYS A 7 -22.84 -5.37 7.42
N ASN A 8 -22.03 -5.95 8.30
CA ASN A 8 -22.18 -5.86 9.75
C ASN A 8 -21.11 -4.98 10.41
N MET A 9 -20.29 -4.28 9.62
CA MET A 9 -19.22 -3.42 10.13
C MET A 9 -19.73 -1.99 10.30
N THR A 10 -19.25 -1.29 11.33
CA THR A 10 -19.39 0.17 11.41
C THR A 10 -18.53 0.85 10.32
N PRO A 11 -18.81 2.12 9.96
CA PRO A 11 -17.99 2.86 8.99
C PRO A 11 -16.50 2.94 9.37
N GLY A 12 -16.20 3.05 10.67
CA GLY A 12 -14.82 3.07 11.17
C GLY A 12 -14.13 1.71 11.02
N GLU A 13 -14.78 0.62 11.41
CA GLU A 13 -14.24 -0.73 11.24
C GLU A 13 -14.03 -1.09 9.77
N LEU A 14 -14.95 -0.65 8.91
CA LEU A 14 -14.81 -0.70 7.46
C LEU A 14 -13.51 0.04 7.08
N GLY A 15 -13.45 1.35 7.29
CA GLY A 15 -12.26 2.17 6.93
C GLY A 15 -10.92 1.56 7.38
N HIS A 16 -10.80 1.22 8.67
CA HIS A 16 -9.58 0.65 9.24
C HIS A 16 -9.26 -0.76 8.71
N GLY A 17 -10.27 -1.61 8.53
CA GLY A 17 -10.07 -2.94 7.99
C GLY A 17 -9.58 -2.89 6.54
N PHE A 18 -10.10 -1.96 5.74
CA PHE A 18 -9.66 -1.78 4.36
C PHE A 18 -8.26 -1.20 4.28
N GLU A 19 -7.94 -0.18 5.08
CA GLU A 19 -6.57 0.37 5.19
C GLU A 19 -5.56 -0.73 5.54
N ARG A 20 -5.90 -1.61 6.49
CA ARG A 20 -5.04 -2.74 6.87
C ARG A 20 -4.82 -3.73 5.73
N ASP A 21 -5.86 -4.04 4.95
CA ASP A 21 -5.75 -4.90 3.77
C ASP A 21 -4.90 -4.25 2.67
N VAL A 22 -5.13 -2.96 2.36
CA VAL A 22 -4.32 -2.20 1.40
C VAL A 22 -2.85 -2.22 1.83
N ARG A 23 -2.55 -1.93 3.10
CA ARG A 23 -1.20 -2.01 3.65
C ARG A 23 -0.58 -3.39 3.40
N GLY A 24 -1.27 -4.47 3.76
CA GLY A 24 -0.76 -5.83 3.59
C GLY A 24 -0.51 -6.20 2.12
N VAL A 25 -1.39 -5.75 1.21
CA VAL A 25 -1.18 -5.93 -0.23
C VAL A 25 0.08 -5.19 -0.68
N PHE A 26 0.29 -3.94 -0.26
CA PHE A 26 1.48 -3.18 -0.63
C PHE A 26 2.76 -3.77 -0.03
N GLU A 27 2.74 -4.18 1.24
CA GLU A 27 3.87 -4.86 1.90
C GLU A 27 4.28 -6.14 1.15
N SER A 28 3.30 -6.97 0.75
CA SER A 28 3.56 -8.17 -0.04
C SER A 28 4.12 -7.89 -1.45
N ASN A 29 4.01 -6.65 -1.92
CA ASN A 29 4.56 -6.18 -3.20
C ASN A 29 5.87 -5.36 -3.00
N GLY A 30 6.53 -5.51 -1.84
CA GLY A 30 7.84 -4.92 -1.57
C GLY A 30 7.81 -3.45 -1.20
N TYR A 31 6.68 -2.95 -0.69
CA TYR A 31 6.60 -1.62 -0.09
C TYR A 31 6.83 -1.73 1.43
N VAL A 32 7.31 -0.64 2.03
CA VAL A 32 7.57 -0.54 3.46
C VAL A 32 6.68 0.56 4.04
N LYS A 33 5.93 0.26 5.10
CA LYS A 33 5.17 1.29 5.82
C LYS A 33 6.13 2.26 6.47
N VAL A 34 5.88 3.54 6.24
CA VAL A 34 6.60 4.63 6.89
C VAL A 34 5.70 5.17 7.98
N ASP A 35 6.24 5.31 9.19
CA ASP A 35 5.55 6.04 10.23
C ASP A 35 5.32 7.48 9.75
N GLN A 36 4.07 7.90 9.74
CA GLN A 36 3.65 9.21 9.25
C GLN A 36 4.41 10.33 9.98
N ASN A 37 4.75 10.15 11.26
CA ASN A 37 5.52 11.10 12.04
C ASN A 37 7.03 11.06 11.71
N LYS A 38 7.57 9.91 11.30
CA LYS A 38 8.99 9.78 10.89
C LYS A 38 9.23 10.28 9.47
N TRP A 39 8.24 10.17 8.59
CA TRP A 39 8.25 10.81 7.27
C TRP A 39 8.50 12.33 7.38
N MET A 40 7.99 12.97 8.44
CA MET A 40 8.12 14.41 8.67
C MET A 40 9.55 14.85 9.03
N LYS A 41 10.36 14.01 9.70
CA LYS A 41 11.69 14.41 10.18
C LYS A 41 12.75 14.54 9.07
N ASN A 42 12.56 13.85 7.94
CA ASN A 42 13.51 13.86 6.82
C ASN A 42 13.07 14.82 5.69
N TYR A 43 12.07 15.67 5.92
CA TYR A 43 11.54 16.60 4.92
C TYR A 43 11.37 17.99 5.56
N ASP A 44 12.43 18.81 5.46
CA ASP A 44 12.52 20.25 5.82
C ASP A 44 11.76 20.69 7.09
N PHE A 45 12.47 20.66 8.22
CA PHE A 45 11.96 20.92 9.58
C PHE A 45 11.45 22.36 9.79
N ASP A 46 11.83 23.31 8.93
CA ASP A 46 11.61 24.75 9.16
C ASP A 46 10.20 25.25 8.78
N LYS A 47 9.30 24.37 8.34
CA LYS A 47 7.97 24.77 7.80
C LYS A 47 6.76 24.22 8.53
N ASP A 48 6.93 23.57 9.68
CA ASP A 48 5.85 22.80 10.29
C ASP A 48 5.13 23.54 11.44
N LYS A 49 4.16 24.39 11.06
CA LYS A 49 3.06 24.82 11.94
C LYS A 49 1.75 24.04 11.65
N ALA A 50 1.80 22.93 10.92
CA ALA A 50 0.60 22.20 10.50
C ALA A 50 0.28 21.03 11.46
N MET A 51 -0.76 21.22 12.28
CA MET A 51 -1.41 20.16 13.04
C MET A 51 -1.68 18.92 12.15
N LYS A 52 -1.27 17.72 12.62
CA LYS A 52 -1.67 16.37 12.20
C LYS A 52 -2.17 16.24 10.74
N ARG A 53 -1.28 15.87 9.82
CA ARG A 53 -1.67 15.51 8.45
C ARG A 53 -2.45 14.18 8.44
N GLU A 54 -3.68 14.23 7.95
CA GLU A 54 -4.68 13.14 7.93
C GLU A 54 -4.62 12.34 6.62
N TYR A 55 -3.52 11.62 6.38
CA TYR A 55 -3.43 10.62 5.31
C TYR A 55 -3.67 9.23 5.88
N ASP A 56 -4.26 8.32 5.10
CA ASP A 56 -4.48 6.95 5.58
C ASP A 56 -3.14 6.18 5.65
N LEU A 57 -2.33 6.20 4.59
CA LEU A 57 -1.03 5.50 4.57
C LEU A 57 0.08 6.31 3.87
N VAL A 58 1.31 6.15 4.38
CA VAL A 58 2.55 6.56 3.71
C VAL A 58 3.43 5.32 3.53
N MET A 59 3.78 5.02 2.29
CA MET A 59 4.55 3.82 1.93
C MET A 59 5.79 4.20 1.12
N PHE A 60 6.92 3.56 1.39
CA PHE A 60 8.14 3.67 0.61
C PHE A 60 8.32 2.44 -0.28
N LYS A 61 8.73 2.64 -1.54
CA LYS A 61 9.13 1.54 -2.43
C LYS A 61 10.64 1.57 -2.63
N PRO A 62 11.41 0.70 -1.96
CA PRO A 62 12.88 0.71 -2.02
C PRO A 62 13.42 0.59 -3.44
N LYS A 63 12.84 -0.31 -4.26
CA LYS A 63 13.28 -0.55 -5.64
C LYS A 63 13.27 0.71 -6.51
N THR A 64 12.34 1.63 -6.27
CA THR A 64 12.20 2.87 -7.04
C THR A 64 12.58 4.11 -6.22
N LYS A 65 13.04 3.94 -4.99
CA LYS A 65 13.34 5.02 -4.03
C LYS A 65 12.24 6.08 -3.94
N GLN A 66 10.98 5.65 -3.95
CA GLN A 66 9.84 6.54 -4.12
C GLN A 66 8.83 6.38 -3.00
N PHE A 67 8.32 7.51 -2.49
CA PHE A 67 7.25 7.54 -1.51
C PHE A 67 5.89 7.68 -2.16
N TYR A 68 4.91 7.07 -1.51
CA TYR A 68 3.51 7.03 -1.92
C TYR A 68 2.65 7.52 -0.76
N ILE A 69 1.83 8.54 -1.01
CA ILE A 69 0.76 8.96 -0.11
C ILE A 69 -0.52 8.31 -0.64
N ILE A 70 -1.15 7.51 0.21
CA ILE A 70 -2.25 6.63 -0.17
C ILE A 70 -3.50 7.02 0.62
N GLU A 71 -4.57 7.32 -0.11
CA GLU A 71 -5.93 7.44 0.43
C GLU A 71 -6.73 6.18 0.11
N CYS A 72 -7.40 5.62 1.11
CA CYS A 72 -8.19 4.41 1.06
C CYS A 72 -9.69 4.75 1.10
N LYS A 73 -10.45 4.35 0.08
CA LYS A 73 -11.91 4.50 0.03
C LYS A 73 -12.60 3.15 -0.04
N ALA A 74 -13.19 2.74 1.08
CA ALA A 74 -14.04 1.56 1.17
C ALA A 74 -15.53 1.92 1.05
N HIS A 75 -16.32 1.02 0.48
CA HIS A 75 -17.77 1.19 0.36
C HIS A 75 -18.55 -0.04 0.86
N PHE A 76 -19.67 0.21 1.55
CA PHE A 76 -20.62 -0.84 1.98
C PHE A 76 -21.39 -1.50 0.83
N ARG A 77 -21.47 -0.83 -0.32
CA ARG A 77 -22.18 -1.25 -1.54
C ARG A 77 -21.26 -1.07 -2.74
N ASP A 78 -21.62 -1.62 -3.89
CA ASP A 78 -20.91 -1.43 -5.17
C ASP A 78 -21.09 0.00 -5.74
N ARG A 79 -20.71 0.99 -4.94
CA ARG A 79 -20.63 2.39 -5.32
C ARG A 79 -19.23 2.68 -5.83
N HIS A 80 -19.18 3.40 -6.95
CA HIS A 80 -17.93 3.88 -7.50
C HIS A 80 -17.53 5.19 -6.84
N VAL A 81 -16.23 5.40 -6.68
CA VAL A 81 -15.66 6.67 -6.22
C VAL A 81 -15.93 7.75 -7.26
N GLY A 82 -16.55 8.85 -6.82
CA GLY A 82 -16.90 10.02 -7.62
C GLY A 82 -15.78 11.05 -7.68
N VAL A 83 -15.96 12.06 -8.55
CA VAL A 83 -14.98 13.14 -8.73
C VAL A 83 -14.77 13.96 -7.45
N LYS A 84 -15.83 14.13 -6.64
CA LYS A 84 -15.77 14.90 -5.39
C LYS A 84 -14.73 14.31 -4.42
N GLN A 85 -14.76 13.00 -4.21
CA GLN A 85 -13.79 12.34 -3.31
C GLN A 85 -12.35 12.44 -3.83
N VAL A 86 -12.13 12.34 -5.14
CA VAL A 86 -10.79 12.50 -5.74
C VAL A 86 -10.30 13.96 -5.60
N ALA A 87 -11.18 14.94 -5.77
CA ALA A 87 -10.86 16.35 -5.59
C ALA A 87 -10.54 16.68 -4.12
N GLU A 88 -11.30 16.14 -3.17
CA GLU A 88 -11.00 16.27 -1.73
C GLU A 88 -9.60 15.75 -1.40
N PHE A 89 -9.23 14.57 -1.89
CA PHE A 89 -7.88 14.03 -1.72
C PHE A 89 -6.81 14.92 -2.35
N TYR A 90 -7.05 15.46 -3.54
CA TYR A 90 -6.14 16.40 -4.19
C TYR A 90 -5.89 17.65 -3.34
N HIS A 91 -6.94 18.27 -2.81
CA HIS A 91 -6.83 19.47 -1.99
C HIS A 91 -6.11 19.21 -0.65
N LYS A 92 -6.32 18.03 -0.03
CA LYS A 92 -5.54 17.59 1.15
C LYS A 92 -4.03 17.56 0.87
N LEU A 93 -3.62 17.34 -0.37
CA LEU A 93 -2.22 17.23 -0.76
C LEU A 93 -1.59 18.58 -1.16
N GLU A 94 -2.35 19.46 -1.82
CA GLU A 94 -1.88 20.81 -2.18
C GLU A 94 -1.52 21.63 -0.93
N ASN A 95 -2.32 21.51 0.12
CA ASN A 95 -2.13 22.27 1.36
C ASN A 95 -0.93 21.77 2.21
N ASN A 96 -0.29 20.68 1.81
CA ASN A 96 0.65 19.94 2.65
C ASN A 96 2.02 19.68 1.99
N ASN A 97 2.36 20.41 0.92
CA ASN A 97 3.70 20.48 0.30
C ASN A 97 4.41 19.15 -0.05
N GLY A 98 3.68 18.04 -0.16
CA GLY A 98 4.19 16.75 -0.65
C GLY A 98 4.41 16.75 -2.17
N ARG A 99 5.36 17.53 -2.67
CA ARG A 99 5.61 17.70 -4.12
C ARG A 99 6.31 16.49 -4.77
N SER A 100 7.04 15.68 -4.00
CA SER A 100 7.84 14.57 -4.52
C SER A 100 7.20 13.18 -4.36
N ALA A 101 6.17 13.04 -3.52
CA ALA A 101 5.51 11.75 -3.30
C ALA A 101 4.48 11.46 -4.41
N ILE A 102 4.38 10.19 -4.79
CA ILE A 102 3.31 9.73 -5.69
C ILE A 102 2.00 9.73 -4.93
N ARG A 103 1.00 10.37 -5.54
CA ARG A 103 -0.37 10.46 -5.02
C ARG A 103 -1.14 9.25 -5.52
N LEU A 104 -1.71 8.49 -4.60
CA LEU A 104 -2.42 7.27 -4.93
C LEU A 104 -3.74 7.20 -4.18
N MET A 105 -4.82 6.97 -4.89
CA MET A 105 -6.09 6.59 -4.28
C MET A 105 -6.36 5.12 -4.56
N VAL A 106 -6.81 4.40 -3.53
CA VAL A 106 -7.13 2.98 -3.59
C VAL A 106 -8.58 2.77 -3.15
N THR A 107 -9.33 1.95 -3.88
CA THR A 107 -10.70 1.59 -3.52
C THR A 107 -10.96 0.10 -3.70
N ASP A 108 -11.89 -0.44 -2.93
CA ASP A 108 -12.35 -1.82 -3.03
C ASP A 108 -13.34 -2.06 -4.18
N THR A 109 -13.86 -0.99 -4.78
CA THR A 109 -14.79 -1.03 -5.92
C THR A 109 -14.13 -0.52 -7.20
N GLY A 110 -14.55 0.63 -7.73
CA GLY A 110 -14.05 1.27 -8.93
C GLY A 110 -14.26 2.78 -8.89
N TYR A 111 -13.91 3.45 -9.99
CA TYR A 111 -14.02 4.89 -10.14
C TYR A 111 -15.01 5.25 -11.24
N THR A 112 -15.74 6.34 -11.06
CA THR A 112 -16.54 6.92 -12.15
C THR A 112 -15.63 7.47 -13.26
N ARG A 113 -16.13 7.54 -14.51
CA ARG A 113 -15.35 8.11 -15.64
C ARG A 113 -14.86 9.54 -15.37
N LYS A 114 -15.69 10.36 -14.70
CA LYS A 114 -15.33 11.73 -14.31
C LYS A 114 -14.17 11.73 -13.29
N ALA A 115 -14.21 10.84 -12.31
CA ALA A 115 -13.13 10.68 -11.32
C ALA A 115 -11.81 10.27 -11.97
N ILE A 116 -11.85 9.32 -12.91
CA ILE A 116 -10.65 8.87 -13.65
C ILE A 116 -10.01 10.03 -14.42
N ARG A 117 -10.80 10.77 -15.21
CA ARG A 117 -10.29 11.92 -15.97
C ARG A 117 -9.70 13.00 -15.07
N TYR A 118 -10.36 13.30 -13.95
CA TYR A 118 -9.86 14.27 -12.99
C TYR A 118 -8.53 13.82 -12.36
N ALA A 119 -8.45 12.56 -11.93
CA ALA A 119 -7.24 11.98 -11.34
C ALA A 119 -6.05 12.06 -12.32
N GLN A 120 -6.27 11.68 -13.59
CA GLN A 120 -5.26 11.77 -14.65
C GLN A 120 -4.75 13.20 -14.83
N LYS A 121 -5.65 14.19 -14.93
CA LYS A 121 -5.27 15.61 -15.07
C LYS A 121 -4.46 16.12 -13.88
N ARG A 122 -4.65 15.56 -12.69
CA ARG A 122 -3.99 15.98 -11.44
C ARG A 122 -2.81 15.10 -11.01
N GLY A 123 -2.41 14.13 -11.84
CA GLY A 123 -1.32 13.21 -11.53
C GLY A 123 -1.60 12.29 -10.33
N ILE A 124 -2.87 11.99 -10.06
CA ILE A 124 -3.29 11.03 -9.03
C ILE A 124 -3.40 9.66 -9.68
N ARG A 125 -2.63 8.71 -9.16
CA ARG A 125 -2.74 7.30 -9.55
C ARG A 125 -3.96 6.69 -8.88
N LEU A 126 -4.61 5.75 -9.57
CA LEU A 126 -5.81 5.06 -9.09
C LEU A 126 -5.58 3.55 -9.07
N VAL A 127 -6.02 2.89 -8.02
CA VAL A 127 -6.07 1.42 -7.90
C VAL A 127 -7.49 1.02 -7.49
N ASN A 128 -8.19 0.34 -8.38
CA ASN A 128 -9.53 -0.19 -8.10
C ASN A 128 -9.47 -1.59 -7.46
N GLY A 129 -10.63 -2.13 -7.08
CA GLY A 129 -10.72 -3.42 -6.40
C GLY A 129 -10.19 -4.60 -7.22
N LYS A 130 -10.37 -4.57 -8.55
CA LYS A 130 -9.83 -5.58 -9.46
C LYS A 130 -8.30 -5.54 -9.48
N GLN A 131 -7.71 -4.35 -9.60
CA GLN A 131 -6.26 -4.15 -9.57
C GLN A 131 -5.68 -4.52 -8.20
N LEU A 132 -6.35 -4.15 -7.11
CA LEU A 132 -5.93 -4.51 -5.76
C LEU A 132 -5.91 -6.04 -5.55
N LYS A 133 -6.93 -6.75 -6.07
CA LYS A 133 -6.97 -8.22 -6.06
C LYS A 133 -5.82 -8.84 -6.86
N GLN A 134 -5.49 -8.28 -8.02
CA GLN A 134 -4.34 -8.72 -8.82
C GLN A 134 -3.02 -8.52 -8.07
N MET A 135 -2.82 -7.34 -7.47
CA MET A 135 -1.65 -7.05 -6.64
C MET A 135 -1.52 -8.02 -5.47
N ARG A 136 -2.64 -8.37 -4.81
CA ARG A 136 -2.67 -9.35 -3.73
C ARG A 136 -2.18 -10.73 -4.19
N ASN A 137 -2.65 -11.20 -5.34
CA ASN A 137 -2.25 -12.49 -5.88
C ASN A 137 -0.77 -12.52 -6.28
N ASN A 138 -0.28 -11.44 -6.90
CA ASN A 138 1.11 -11.32 -7.30
C ASN A 138 2.06 -11.31 -6.09
N GLY A 139 1.72 -10.54 -5.04
CA GLY A 139 2.51 -10.47 -3.82
C GLY A 139 2.62 -11.81 -3.10
N ARG A 140 1.53 -12.59 -3.05
CA ARG A 140 1.55 -13.96 -2.51
C ARG A 140 2.49 -14.88 -3.28
N GLY A 141 2.48 -14.80 -4.61
CA GLY A 141 3.40 -15.55 -5.46
C GLY A 141 4.87 -15.21 -5.20
N MET A 142 5.19 -13.93 -5.02
CA MET A 142 6.54 -13.48 -4.68
C MET A 142 7.01 -14.01 -3.31
N ILE A 143 6.14 -13.96 -2.29
CA ILE A 143 6.47 -14.48 -0.95
C ILE A 143 6.71 -15.99 -1.01
N ALA A 144 5.84 -16.74 -1.71
CA ALA A 144 6.01 -18.18 -1.86
C ALA A 144 7.33 -18.55 -2.56
N GLN A 145 7.71 -17.81 -3.60
CA GLN A 145 9.00 -18.00 -4.27
C GLN A 145 10.19 -17.67 -3.37
N ALA A 146 10.12 -16.60 -2.57
CA ALA A 146 11.17 -16.24 -1.63
C ALA A 146 11.34 -17.31 -0.53
N ALA A 147 10.24 -17.79 0.03
CA ALA A 147 10.24 -18.86 1.03
C ALA A 147 10.79 -20.18 0.48
N SER A 148 10.39 -20.55 -0.75
CA SER A 148 10.91 -21.74 -1.43
C SER A 148 12.44 -21.65 -1.63
N ARG A 149 12.97 -20.50 -2.07
CA ARG A 149 14.42 -20.29 -2.21
C ARG A 149 15.17 -20.38 -0.89
N MET A 150 14.63 -19.78 0.18
CA MET A 150 15.25 -19.85 1.51
C MET A 150 15.27 -21.29 2.05
N PHE A 151 14.19 -22.04 1.84
CA PHE A 151 14.12 -23.44 2.24
C PHE A 151 15.11 -24.30 1.47
N SER A 152 15.20 -24.15 0.15
CA SER A 152 16.19 -24.86 -0.68
C SER A 152 17.63 -24.53 -0.28
N ALA A 153 17.94 -23.25 -0.05
CA ALA A 153 19.27 -22.84 0.42
C ALA A 153 19.61 -23.41 1.80
N GLY A 154 18.63 -23.48 2.71
CA GLY A 154 18.77 -24.13 4.01
C GLY A 154 19.05 -25.62 3.89
N LEU A 155 18.30 -26.34 3.03
CA LEU A 155 18.54 -27.75 2.73
C LEU A 155 19.92 -27.99 2.12
N GLU A 156 20.34 -27.17 1.15
CA GLU A 156 21.69 -27.26 0.58
C GLU A 156 22.78 -27.07 1.64
N GLY A 157 22.57 -26.15 2.59
CA GLY A 157 23.47 -25.96 3.73
C GLY A 157 23.58 -27.21 4.61
N ILE A 158 22.44 -27.83 4.92
CA ILE A 158 22.37 -29.08 5.71
C ILE A 158 23.08 -30.22 4.96
N VAL A 159 22.77 -30.42 3.68
CA VAL A 159 23.39 -31.48 2.85
C VAL A 159 24.91 -31.30 2.75
N LYS A 160 25.39 -30.07 2.51
CA LYS A 160 26.84 -29.78 2.49
C LYS A 160 27.51 -30.07 3.82
N SER A 161 26.86 -29.76 4.94
CA SER A 161 27.39 -30.05 6.28
C SER A 161 27.49 -31.56 6.53
N LEU A 162 26.48 -32.33 6.12
CA LEU A 162 26.48 -33.79 6.24
C LEU A 162 27.56 -34.41 5.35
N ALA A 163 27.62 -34.03 4.07
CA ALA A 163 28.64 -34.55 3.13
C ALA A 163 30.08 -34.28 3.60
N LYS A 164 30.32 -33.13 4.25
CA LYS A 164 31.63 -32.79 4.83
C LYS A 164 31.97 -33.66 6.04
N SER A 165 30.99 -34.06 6.85
CA SER A 165 31.19 -34.96 7.99
C SER A 165 31.58 -36.40 7.58
N TYR A 166 31.15 -36.84 6.40
CA TYR A 166 31.45 -38.18 5.87
C TYR A 166 32.78 -38.27 5.10
N THR A 167 33.40 -37.15 4.73
CA THR A 167 34.66 -37.11 3.95
C THR A 167 35.93 -36.90 4.79
N THR A 168 35.79 -36.66 6.10
CA THR A 168 36.91 -36.61 7.07
C THR A 168 37.10 -37.95 7.81
N LYS A 169 37.28 -39.04 7.07
CA LYS A 169 37.81 -40.31 7.60
C LYS A 169 38.96 -40.79 6.72
#